data_AF-A0A396JIZ1-F1
#
_entry.id   AF-A0A396JIZ1-F1
#
_cell.length_a   1.000
_cell.length_b   1.000
_cell.length_c   1.000
_cell.angle_alpha   90.00
_cell.angle_beta   90.00
_cell.angle_gamma   90.00
#
_symmetry.space_group_name_H-M   'P 1'
#
loop_
_entity.id
_entity.type
_entity.pdbx_description
1 polymer ?
#
loop_
_entity_poly.entity_id
_entity_poly.type
_entity_poly.pdbx_seq_one_letter_code
_entity_poly.pdbx_strand_id
1 'polypeptide(L)'
;MRLISKSFIFSLSILVMLSSTTYSQLRSPKVIQSTTYLSKEFEVGPGEVAAKQMFDIEFPKGHVGIKSFDVDLVDEHGNFIPLYETYIHHWYILKYIIKKNTSVSHDPNDHTKPYGEPIFKRNDGTCNNGILPHQWGSGGETRGTITKLPYPFAVGIGNPANITEGWEEKWLLGLLLIDTRGAKNKKICIQCRCDQFNLPEIFYNVTFGFHGKVTPEYKA
;
A
#
# COMPACT_ATOMS: atom_id res chain seq x y z
N MET A 1 40.91 -49.24 -20.85
CA MET A 1 40.56 -47.90 -20.33
C MET A 1 39.90 -47.12 -21.46
N ARG A 2 38.61 -46.80 -21.37
CA ARG A 2 37.90 -46.01 -22.40
C ARG A 2 38.27 -44.55 -22.24
N LEU A 3 38.95 -43.98 -23.24
CA LEU A 3 39.26 -42.56 -23.33
C LEU A 3 37.95 -41.80 -23.59
N ILE A 4 37.40 -41.17 -22.55
CA ILE A 4 36.27 -40.24 -22.72
C ILE A 4 36.86 -39.00 -23.39
N SER A 5 36.43 -38.72 -24.62
CA SER A 5 36.88 -37.56 -25.39
C SER A 5 36.56 -36.27 -24.64
N LYS A 6 37.51 -35.32 -24.62
CA LYS A 6 37.33 -33.99 -24.02
C LYS A 6 36.11 -33.25 -24.62
N SER A 7 35.80 -33.49 -25.90
CA SER A 7 34.58 -32.96 -26.53
C SER A 7 33.31 -33.53 -25.90
N PHE A 8 33.30 -34.81 -25.54
CA PHE A 8 32.13 -35.44 -24.92
C PHE A 8 31.86 -34.85 -23.53
N ILE A 9 32.91 -34.60 -22.75
CA ILE A 9 32.80 -33.95 -21.43
C ILE A 9 32.26 -32.52 -21.60
N PHE A 10 32.80 -31.76 -22.56
CA PHE A 10 32.37 -30.37 -22.81
C PHE A 10 30.90 -30.29 -23.27
N SER A 11 30.49 -31.16 -24.19
CA SER A 11 29.09 -31.24 -24.64
C SER A 11 28.15 -31.65 -23.50
N LEU A 12 28.56 -32.58 -22.63
CA LEU A 12 27.77 -32.98 -21.47
C LEU A 12 27.65 -31.84 -20.44
N SER A 13 28.71 -31.07 -20.21
CA SER A 13 28.66 -29.89 -19.33
C SER A 13 27.73 -28.80 -19.86
N ILE A 14 27.71 -28.55 -21.18
CA ILE A 14 26.78 -27.62 -21.81
C ILE A 14 25.33 -28.13 -21.68
N LEU A 15 25.10 -29.43 -21.89
CA LEU A 15 23.77 -30.03 -21.75
C LEU A 15 23.26 -29.95 -20.29
N VAL A 16 24.14 -30.20 -19.31
CA VAL A 16 23.82 -30.05 -17.88
C VAL A 16 23.50 -28.60 -17.57
N MET A 17 24.30 -27.62 -18.02
CA MET A 17 24.03 -26.19 -17.83
C MET A 17 22.71 -25.74 -18.48
N LEU A 18 22.38 -26.24 -19.68
CA LEU A 18 21.10 -25.95 -20.36
C LEU A 18 19.92 -26.61 -19.63
N SER A 19 20.09 -27.79 -19.05
CA SER A 19 19.06 -28.45 -18.24
C SER A 19 18.87 -27.78 -16.87
N SER A 20 19.90 -27.15 -16.31
CA SER A 20 19.80 -26.28 -15.12
C SER A 20 19.02 -24.99 -15.42
N THR A 21 18.95 -24.59 -16.69
CA THR A 21 18.15 -23.44 -17.16
C THR A 21 16.76 -23.85 -17.61
N THR A 22 16.17 -24.92 -17.07
CA THR A 22 14.72 -25.00 -17.03
C THR A 22 14.23 -23.80 -16.24
N TYR A 23 14.04 -22.67 -16.92
CA TYR A 23 13.01 -21.71 -16.61
C TYR A 23 11.79 -22.58 -16.41
N SER A 24 11.44 -22.81 -15.15
CA SER A 24 10.11 -23.26 -14.81
C SER A 24 9.21 -22.33 -15.62
N GLN A 25 8.51 -22.86 -16.62
CA GLN A 25 7.45 -22.10 -17.27
C GLN A 25 6.49 -21.80 -16.13
N LEU A 26 6.68 -20.62 -15.56
CA LEU A 26 6.17 -20.25 -14.27
C LEU A 26 4.69 -20.01 -14.54
N ARG A 27 3.93 -21.11 -14.41
CA ARG A 27 2.52 -21.18 -14.75
C ARG A 27 1.86 -20.11 -13.90
N SER A 28 1.30 -19.10 -14.55
CA SER A 28 0.53 -18.06 -13.88
C SER A 28 -0.48 -18.75 -12.94
N PRO A 29 -0.65 -18.27 -11.69
CA PRO A 29 -1.53 -18.94 -10.75
C PRO A 29 -2.92 -19.10 -11.37
N LYS A 30 -3.45 -20.31 -11.28
CA LYS A 30 -4.86 -20.61 -11.57
C LYS A 30 -5.72 -19.67 -10.69
N VAL A 31 -6.37 -18.71 -11.33
CA VAL A 31 -7.43 -17.81 -10.84
C VAL A 31 -6.98 -16.78 -9.79
N ILE A 32 -6.70 -15.55 -10.23
CA ILE A 32 -6.73 -14.36 -9.35
C ILE A 32 -8.18 -14.15 -8.93
N GLN A 33 -8.43 -14.09 -7.63
CA GLN A 33 -9.73 -13.76 -7.06
C GLN A 33 -9.69 -12.34 -6.49
N SER A 34 -10.82 -11.65 -6.57
CA SER A 34 -11.01 -10.32 -5.99
C SER A 34 -12.13 -10.37 -4.97
N THR A 35 -11.98 -9.61 -3.89
CA THR A 35 -12.99 -9.44 -2.85
C THR A 35 -12.98 -7.99 -2.40
N THR A 36 -14.14 -7.49 -2.02
CA THR A 36 -14.34 -6.10 -1.58
C THR A 36 -14.87 -6.12 -0.16
N TYR A 37 -14.33 -5.23 0.68
CA TYR A 37 -14.74 -5.06 2.07
C TYR A 37 -15.10 -3.59 2.29
N LEU A 38 -16.07 -3.34 3.17
CA LEU A 38 -16.41 -2.00 3.62
C LEU A 38 -15.75 -1.73 4.96
N SER A 39 -15.18 -0.53 5.10
CA SER A 39 -14.74 -0.04 6.40
C SER A 39 -15.93 0.38 7.26
N LYS A 40 -15.66 0.73 8.52
CA LYS A 40 -16.64 1.51 9.30
C LYS A 40 -16.91 2.84 8.60
N GLU A 41 -18.15 3.28 8.67
CA GLU A 41 -18.56 4.61 8.19
C GLU A 41 -17.93 5.72 9.04
N PHE A 42 -17.84 6.91 8.45
CA PHE A 42 -17.39 8.12 9.12
C PHE A 42 -17.97 9.32 8.38
N GLU A 43 -18.15 10.42 9.11
CA GLU A 43 -18.63 11.67 8.53
C GLU A 43 -17.48 12.58 8.10
N VAL A 44 -17.72 13.33 7.02
CA VAL A 44 -16.87 14.42 6.55
C VAL A 44 -17.75 15.55 6.02
N GLY A 45 -17.55 16.75 6.53
CA GLY A 45 -18.27 17.94 6.13
C GLY A 45 -17.66 18.65 4.92
N PRO A 46 -18.43 19.53 4.25
CA PRO A 46 -17.92 20.35 3.15
C PRO A 46 -16.68 21.16 3.54
N GLY A 47 -15.59 21.01 2.78
CA GLY A 47 -14.33 21.73 3.00
C GLY A 47 -13.43 21.12 4.08
N GLU A 48 -13.85 20.02 4.71
CA GLU A 48 -13.09 19.38 5.77
C GLU A 48 -12.02 18.41 5.24
N VAL A 49 -10.99 18.23 6.07
CA VAL A 49 -9.98 17.19 5.88
C VAL A 49 -10.19 16.11 6.92
N ALA A 50 -10.45 14.89 6.47
CA ALA A 50 -10.65 13.74 7.34
C ALA A 50 -9.40 12.85 7.34
N ALA A 51 -8.68 12.82 8.47
CA ALA A 51 -7.62 11.85 8.73
C ALA A 51 -8.19 10.72 9.61
N LYS A 52 -8.20 9.49 9.11
CA LYS A 52 -8.79 8.33 9.78
C LYS A 52 -7.80 7.19 9.87
N GLN A 53 -7.80 6.50 11.01
CA GLN A 53 -7.09 5.25 11.23
C GLN A 53 -8.11 4.19 11.65
N MET A 54 -8.37 3.24 10.75
CA MET A 54 -9.39 2.20 10.93
C MET A 54 -8.70 0.89 11.23
N PHE A 55 -8.70 0.52 12.51
CA PHE A 55 -8.17 -0.76 12.98
C PHE A 55 -9.18 -1.89 12.77
N ASP A 56 -8.65 -3.11 12.78
CA ASP A 56 -9.44 -4.34 12.71
C ASP A 56 -10.36 -4.39 11.47
N ILE A 57 -9.92 -3.81 10.33
CA ILE A 57 -10.70 -3.89 9.09
C ILE A 57 -10.82 -5.33 8.62
N GLU A 58 -11.94 -5.65 7.98
CA GLU A 58 -12.07 -6.94 7.30
C GLU A 58 -11.06 -7.04 6.16
N PHE A 59 -10.40 -8.19 6.10
CA PHE A 59 -9.34 -8.47 5.13
C PHE A 59 -9.32 -9.97 4.83
N PRO A 60 -8.82 -10.42 3.65
CA PRO A 60 -8.75 -11.84 3.32
C PRO A 60 -8.03 -12.63 4.40
N LYS A 61 -8.60 -13.79 4.75
CA LYS A 61 -8.03 -14.71 5.75
C LYS A 61 -7.40 -15.92 5.07
N GLY A 62 -6.53 -16.61 5.80
CA GLY A 62 -5.83 -17.79 5.34
C GLY A 62 -4.49 -17.48 4.66
N HIS A 63 -3.81 -18.54 4.22
CA HIS A 63 -2.48 -18.41 3.62
C HIS A 63 -2.59 -18.08 2.13
N VAL A 64 -2.62 -16.78 1.81
CA VAL A 64 -2.79 -16.27 0.44
C VAL A 64 -1.76 -15.20 0.10
N GLY A 65 -1.55 -14.98 -1.20
CA GLY A 65 -0.70 -13.91 -1.71
C GLY A 65 -1.55 -12.77 -2.29
N ILE A 66 -1.47 -11.58 -1.71
CA ILE A 66 -2.15 -10.39 -2.21
C ILE A 66 -1.38 -9.82 -3.41
N LYS A 67 -2.09 -9.58 -4.51
CA LYS A 67 -1.52 -9.11 -5.79
C LYS A 67 -1.72 -7.63 -6.04
N SER A 68 -2.81 -7.07 -5.54
CA SER A 68 -3.16 -5.67 -5.68
C SER A 68 -4.04 -5.21 -4.53
N PHE A 69 -4.03 -3.92 -4.28
CA PHE A 69 -4.89 -3.24 -3.33
C PHE A 69 -5.51 -2.05 -4.04
N ASP A 70 -6.83 -1.91 -3.94
CA ASP A 70 -7.60 -0.79 -4.47
C ASP A 70 -8.49 -0.27 -3.34
N VAL A 71 -8.60 1.05 -3.23
CA VAL A 71 -9.40 1.72 -2.19
C VAL A 71 -10.24 2.79 -2.87
N ASP A 72 -11.52 2.86 -2.50
CA ASP A 72 -12.45 3.88 -2.96
C ASP A 72 -13.41 4.33 -1.86
N LEU A 73 -14.20 5.37 -2.12
CA LEU A 73 -15.20 5.93 -1.23
C LEU A 73 -16.60 5.70 -1.80
N VAL A 74 -17.50 5.27 -0.93
CA VAL A 74 -18.92 5.13 -1.22
C VAL A 74 -19.75 5.89 -0.18
N ASP A 75 -20.94 6.31 -0.57
CA ASP A 75 -21.96 6.87 0.33
C ASP A 75 -22.68 5.77 1.12
N GLU A 76 -23.64 6.14 1.97
CA GLU A 76 -24.44 5.22 2.79
C GLU A 76 -25.29 4.23 1.95
N HIS A 77 -25.51 4.52 0.68
CA HIS A 77 -26.22 3.66 -0.27
C HIS A 77 -25.28 2.80 -1.11
N GLY A 78 -23.96 2.92 -0.93
CA GLY A 78 -22.94 2.20 -1.68
C GLY A 78 -22.59 2.83 -3.03
N ASN A 79 -23.03 4.06 -3.31
CA ASN A 79 -22.67 4.75 -4.55
C ASN A 79 -21.28 5.39 -4.43
N PHE A 80 -20.48 5.30 -5.48
CA PHE A 80 -19.17 5.95 -5.51
C PHE A 80 -19.28 7.47 -5.38
N ILE A 81 -18.51 8.05 -4.47
CA ILE A 81 -18.46 9.50 -4.29
C ILE A 81 -17.61 10.11 -5.41
N PRO A 82 -18.11 11.10 -6.16
CA PRO A 82 -17.34 11.72 -7.23
C PRO A 82 -16.02 12.34 -6.76
N LEU A 83 -14.95 12.20 -7.56
CA LEU A 83 -13.61 12.68 -7.18
C LEU A 83 -13.56 14.19 -7.00
N TYR A 84 -14.38 14.94 -7.75
CA TYR A 84 -14.48 16.40 -7.63
C TYR A 84 -15.23 16.88 -6.38
N GLU A 85 -15.86 15.96 -5.63
CA GLU A 85 -16.50 16.23 -4.34
C GLU A 85 -15.55 15.90 -3.22
N THR A 86 -15.24 14.61 -3.04
CA THR A 86 -14.32 14.14 -2.00
C THR A 86 -13.30 13.21 -2.62
N TYR A 87 -12.02 13.58 -2.49
CA TYR A 87 -10.93 12.78 -3.03
C TYR A 87 -10.05 12.20 -1.93
N ILE A 88 -9.57 10.98 -2.19
CA ILE A 88 -8.59 10.29 -1.35
C ILE A 88 -7.23 10.92 -1.65
N HIS A 89 -6.73 11.77 -0.75
CA HIS A 89 -5.42 12.40 -0.89
C HIS A 89 -4.31 11.39 -0.62
N HIS A 90 -4.41 10.65 0.50
CA HIS A 90 -3.53 9.53 0.81
C HIS A 90 -4.33 8.37 1.38
N TRP A 91 -3.88 7.15 1.08
CA TRP A 91 -4.30 5.96 1.81
C TRP A 91 -3.13 5.00 1.97
N TYR A 92 -3.22 4.18 3.01
CA TYR A 92 -2.29 3.08 3.21
C TYR A 92 -2.93 1.93 3.97
N ILE A 93 -2.38 0.74 3.75
CA ILE A 93 -2.78 -0.49 4.45
C ILE A 93 -1.56 -1.08 5.14
N LEU A 94 -1.70 -1.34 6.43
CA LEU A 94 -0.69 -1.92 7.29
C LEU A 94 -1.19 -3.21 7.93
N LYS A 95 -0.34 -4.23 7.88
CA LYS A 95 -0.50 -5.45 8.65
C LYS A 95 0.01 -5.20 10.06
N TYR A 96 -0.64 -5.75 11.07
CA TYR A 96 -0.09 -5.82 12.43
C TYR A 96 -0.47 -7.14 13.08
N ILE A 97 0.26 -7.49 14.14
CA ILE A 97 -0.11 -8.61 15.02
C ILE A 97 -0.45 -8.06 16.40
N ILE A 98 -1.44 -8.68 17.03
CA ILE A 98 -1.87 -8.36 18.39
C ILE A 98 -2.15 -9.64 19.16
N LYS A 99 -2.04 -9.61 20.49
CA LYS A 99 -2.47 -10.74 21.32
C LYS A 99 -3.97 -10.94 21.15
N LYS A 100 -4.39 -12.20 21.06
CA LYS A 100 -5.80 -12.58 21.02
C LYS A 100 -6.54 -12.01 22.23
N ASN A 101 -7.83 -11.70 22.04
CA ASN A 101 -8.70 -11.10 23.06
C ASN A 101 -8.26 -9.70 23.53
N THR A 102 -7.39 -9.04 22.77
CA THR A 102 -6.97 -7.66 23.02
C THR A 102 -7.53 -6.73 21.95
N SER A 103 -7.97 -5.54 22.34
CA SER A 103 -8.44 -4.51 21.42
C SER A 103 -7.46 -3.34 21.35
N VAL A 104 -7.25 -2.81 20.15
CA VAL A 104 -6.53 -1.54 19.97
C VAL A 104 -7.45 -0.41 20.42
N SER A 105 -6.93 0.54 21.19
CA SER A 105 -7.70 1.74 21.49
C SER A 105 -7.87 2.56 20.22
N HIS A 106 -9.07 3.06 19.99
CA HIS A 106 -9.37 3.92 18.84
C HIS A 106 -9.25 5.41 19.21
N ASP A 107 -8.98 5.72 20.48
CA ASP A 107 -8.70 7.08 20.94
C ASP A 107 -7.20 7.35 20.85
N PRO A 108 -6.76 8.32 20.02
CA PRO A 108 -5.34 8.67 19.89
C PRO A 108 -4.74 9.26 21.18
N ASN A 109 -5.57 9.65 22.17
CA ASN A 109 -5.14 10.17 23.46
C ASN A 109 -5.19 9.13 24.60
N ASP A 110 -5.62 7.89 24.30
CA ASP A 110 -5.68 6.83 25.28
C ASP A 110 -4.29 6.21 25.51
N HIS A 111 -3.59 6.72 26.52
CA HIS A 111 -2.29 6.22 26.97
C HIS A 111 -2.40 5.07 27.98
N THR A 112 -3.58 4.48 28.21
CA THR A 112 -3.84 3.62 29.38
C THR A 112 -3.51 2.12 29.20
N LYS A 113 -2.77 1.70 28.16
CA LYS A 113 -2.57 0.26 27.91
C LYS A 113 -1.11 -0.23 28.12
N PRO A 114 -0.78 -0.77 29.31
CA PRO A 114 0.51 -1.42 29.57
C PRO A 114 0.62 -2.86 29.02
N TYR A 115 -0.45 -3.44 28.45
CA TYR A 115 -0.42 -4.80 27.89
C TYR A 115 -1.22 -4.88 26.58
N GLY A 116 -0.55 -4.75 25.44
CA GLY A 116 -1.13 -5.08 24.13
C GLY A 116 -1.01 -4.04 23.03
N GLU A 117 0.19 -3.46 22.84
CA GLU A 117 0.42 -2.62 21.68
C GLU A 117 0.43 -3.44 20.38
N PRO A 118 -0.26 -3.00 19.31
CA PRO A 118 -0.18 -3.65 18.01
C PRO A 118 1.25 -3.58 17.47
N ILE A 119 1.80 -4.73 17.06
CA ILE A 119 3.11 -4.79 16.43
C ILE A 119 2.91 -4.69 14.92
N PHE A 120 3.10 -3.49 14.38
CA PHE A 120 3.00 -3.25 12.94
C PHE A 120 4.07 -4.01 12.16
N LYS A 121 3.63 -4.75 11.14
CA LYS A 121 4.45 -5.51 10.21
C LYS A 121 4.55 -4.75 8.89
N ARG A 122 5.77 -4.42 8.50
CA ARG A 122 6.11 -3.79 7.22
C ARG A 122 6.81 -4.84 6.34
N ASN A 123 7.55 -4.41 5.32
CA ASN A 123 8.31 -5.29 4.43
C ASN A 123 9.08 -6.39 5.16
N ASP A 124 9.01 -7.63 4.65
CA ASP A 124 9.74 -8.79 5.16
C ASP A 124 11.26 -8.78 4.80
N GLY A 125 11.80 -7.60 4.43
CA GLY A 125 13.19 -7.42 4.02
C GLY A 125 14.05 -6.74 5.08
N THR A 126 15.33 -6.52 4.79
CA THR A 126 16.34 -5.92 5.71
C THR A 126 15.93 -4.54 6.26
N CYS A 127 14.98 -3.88 5.61
CA CYS A 127 14.42 -2.57 5.94
C CYS A 127 13.23 -2.63 6.95
N ASN A 128 12.94 -3.77 7.59
CA ASN A 128 11.73 -3.94 8.42
C ASN A 128 11.73 -3.10 9.72
N ASN A 129 12.90 -2.79 10.29
CA ASN A 129 13.03 -2.08 11.58
C ASN A 129 12.88 -0.56 11.48
N GLY A 130 11.98 -0.08 10.61
CA GLY A 130 11.68 1.35 10.45
C GLY A 130 12.62 2.14 9.53
N ILE A 131 13.61 1.49 8.92
CA ILE A 131 14.45 2.09 7.88
C ILE A 131 13.76 1.81 6.53
N LEU A 132 13.21 2.82 5.86
CA LEU A 132 12.43 2.67 4.62
C LEU A 132 11.26 1.66 4.74
N PRO A 133 10.35 1.87 5.71
CA PRO A 133 9.26 0.96 5.94
C PRO A 133 8.30 0.96 4.76
N HIS A 134 8.20 -0.15 4.03
CA HIS A 134 7.16 -0.27 3.00
C HIS A 134 5.85 -0.72 3.64
N GLN A 135 4.77 -0.03 3.27
CA GLN A 135 3.40 -0.40 3.59
C GLN A 135 2.94 -1.44 2.57
N TRP A 136 2.01 -2.33 2.93
CA TRP A 136 1.60 -3.40 2.00
C TRP A 136 0.68 -2.90 0.88
N GLY A 137 0.02 -1.78 1.13
CA GLY A 137 -0.62 -0.94 0.12
C GLY A 137 -0.45 0.52 0.50
N SER A 138 -0.20 1.38 -0.48
CA SER A 138 -0.12 2.83 -0.28
C SER A 138 -0.39 3.54 -1.59
N GLY A 139 -1.12 4.63 -1.56
CA GLY A 139 -1.34 5.46 -2.74
C GLY A 139 -1.69 6.89 -2.36
N GLY A 140 -1.32 7.83 -3.23
CA GLY A 140 -1.83 9.19 -3.21
C GLY A 140 -2.58 9.47 -4.51
N GLU A 141 -3.80 10.01 -4.40
CA GLU A 141 -4.64 10.37 -5.56
C GLU A 141 -4.74 9.25 -6.62
N THR A 142 -4.82 7.99 -6.18
CA THR A 142 -4.74 6.80 -7.04
C THR A 142 -6.11 6.25 -7.45
N ARG A 143 -7.20 7.03 -7.42
CA ARG A 143 -8.50 6.51 -7.86
C ARG A 143 -8.42 6.15 -9.35
N GLY A 144 -8.56 4.86 -9.66
CA GLY A 144 -8.36 4.32 -11.00
C GLY A 144 -6.90 3.97 -11.35
N THR A 145 -5.95 4.14 -10.43
CA THR A 145 -4.56 3.71 -10.60
C THR A 145 -4.35 2.35 -9.94
N ILE A 146 -4.11 1.35 -10.78
CA ILE A 146 -3.95 -0.04 -10.34
C ILE A 146 -2.57 -0.22 -9.71
N THR A 147 -2.53 -0.55 -8.43
CA THR A 147 -1.29 -0.97 -7.75
C THR A 147 -1.20 -2.49 -7.79
N LYS A 148 -0.49 -3.04 -8.79
CA LYS A 148 -0.39 -4.49 -9.00
C LYS A 148 1.06 -4.96 -8.95
N LEU A 149 1.33 -5.93 -8.07
CA LEU A 149 2.63 -6.58 -8.00
C LEU A 149 2.82 -7.49 -9.23
N PRO A 150 3.95 -7.37 -9.96
CA PRO A 150 4.25 -8.26 -11.07
C PRO A 150 4.41 -9.69 -10.56
N TYR A 151 4.16 -10.65 -11.43
CA TYR A 151 4.47 -12.05 -11.13
C TYR A 151 5.99 -12.26 -11.07
N PRO A 152 6.53 -13.09 -10.16
CA PRO A 152 5.87 -13.95 -9.17
C PRO A 152 5.58 -13.33 -7.80
N PHE A 153 5.76 -12.02 -7.65
CA PHE A 153 5.68 -11.35 -6.36
C PHE A 153 4.24 -11.20 -5.86
N ALA A 154 4.08 -11.31 -4.54
CA ALA A 154 2.82 -11.07 -3.83
C ALA A 154 3.14 -10.72 -2.37
N VAL A 155 2.22 -10.04 -1.69
CA VAL A 155 2.28 -9.87 -0.23
C VAL A 155 1.71 -11.13 0.41
N GLY A 156 2.57 -11.91 1.07
CA GLY A 156 2.14 -13.10 1.81
C GLY A 156 1.45 -12.75 3.11
N ILE A 157 0.28 -13.34 3.34
CA ILE A 157 -0.52 -13.13 4.56
C ILE A 157 -0.95 -14.48 5.14
N GLY A 158 -1.26 -14.50 6.44
CA GLY A 158 -1.89 -15.67 7.08
C GLY A 158 -1.08 -16.98 7.03
N ASN A 159 0.25 -16.91 6.90
CA ASN A 159 1.10 -18.11 7.01
C ASN A 159 1.09 -18.60 8.47
N PRO A 160 0.57 -19.81 8.77
CA PRO A 160 0.49 -20.32 10.14
C PRO A 160 1.85 -20.42 10.84
N ALA A 161 2.94 -20.62 10.09
CA ALA A 161 4.29 -20.69 10.65
C ALA A 161 4.78 -19.33 11.19
N ASN A 162 4.20 -18.22 10.73
CA ASN A 162 4.59 -16.87 11.11
C ASN A 162 3.69 -16.26 12.21
N ILE A 163 2.62 -16.96 12.61
CA ILE A 163 1.68 -16.49 13.62
C ILE A 163 2.03 -17.17 14.95
N THR A 164 2.62 -16.40 15.87
CA THR A 164 2.94 -16.86 17.22
C THR A 164 1.67 -17.30 17.96
N GLU A 165 1.75 -18.39 18.72
CA GLU A 165 0.66 -18.83 19.57
C GLU A 165 0.18 -17.70 20.50
N GLY A 166 -1.13 -17.54 20.63
CA GLY A 166 -1.74 -16.44 21.39
C GLY A 166 -1.78 -15.09 20.67
N TRP A 167 -1.27 -14.99 19.44
CA TRP A 167 -1.36 -13.80 18.59
C TRP A 167 -2.27 -14.03 17.39
N GLU A 168 -2.75 -12.93 16.81
CA GLU A 168 -3.51 -12.92 15.57
C GLU A 168 -3.04 -11.78 14.65
N GLU A 169 -3.16 -12.00 13.35
CA GLU A 169 -2.89 -11.01 12.31
C GLU A 169 -4.14 -10.16 12.05
N LYS A 170 -3.97 -8.84 12.01
CA LYS A 170 -5.01 -7.87 11.75
C LYS A 170 -4.49 -6.77 10.82
N TRP A 171 -5.40 -5.93 10.33
CA TRP A 171 -5.15 -4.94 9.30
C TRP A 171 -5.67 -3.56 9.70
N LEU A 172 -4.89 -2.54 9.36
CA LEU A 172 -5.16 -1.13 9.56
C LEU A 172 -5.27 -0.47 8.19
N LEU A 173 -6.36 0.26 7.97
CA LEU A 173 -6.51 1.20 6.87
C LEU A 173 -6.32 2.63 7.38
N GLY A 174 -5.30 3.31 6.88
CA GLY A 174 -5.11 4.75 7.05
C GLY A 174 -5.70 5.49 5.86
N LEU A 175 -6.51 6.51 6.12
CA LEU A 175 -7.12 7.37 5.11
C LEU A 175 -6.86 8.83 5.43
N LEU A 176 -6.58 9.58 4.38
CA LEU A 176 -6.62 11.03 4.38
C LEU A 176 -7.46 11.49 3.19
N LEU A 177 -8.56 12.13 3.49
CA LEU A 177 -9.57 12.54 2.53
C LEU A 177 -9.77 14.04 2.62
N ILE A 178 -10.12 14.64 1.49
CA ILE A 178 -10.40 16.07 1.41
C ILE A 178 -11.73 16.24 0.72
N ASP A 179 -12.70 16.76 1.46
CA ASP A 179 -13.99 17.17 0.92
C ASP A 179 -13.85 18.60 0.38
N THR A 180 -14.11 18.77 -0.91
CA THR A 180 -13.97 20.03 -1.64
C THR A 180 -15.32 20.72 -1.89
N ARG A 181 -16.44 20.15 -1.42
CA ARG A 181 -17.75 20.81 -1.46
C ARG A 181 -17.67 22.06 -0.60
N GLY A 182 -18.23 23.17 -1.07
CA GLY A 182 -18.15 24.46 -0.36
C GLY A 182 -16.75 25.09 -0.28
N ALA A 183 -15.68 24.40 -0.70
CA ALA A 183 -14.34 24.96 -0.70
C ALA A 183 -14.21 26.07 -1.75
N LYS A 184 -13.78 27.26 -1.32
CA LYS A 184 -13.56 28.42 -2.21
C LYS A 184 -12.39 28.19 -3.19
N ASN A 185 -11.37 27.45 -2.76
CA ASN A 185 -10.21 27.11 -3.59
C ASN A 185 -9.94 25.61 -3.53
N LYS A 186 -10.34 24.89 -4.58
CA LYS A 186 -10.20 23.43 -4.68
C LYS A 186 -8.80 22.97 -5.09
N LYS A 187 -7.91 23.89 -5.47
CA LYS A 187 -6.54 23.58 -5.93
C LYS A 187 -5.51 23.54 -4.81
N ILE A 188 -5.86 23.95 -3.59
CA ILE A 188 -4.90 24.10 -2.48
C ILE A 188 -5.36 23.20 -1.32
N CYS A 189 -4.58 22.16 -1.03
CA CYS A 189 -4.71 21.39 0.21
C CYS A 189 -3.83 22.02 1.30
N ILE A 190 -4.33 22.08 2.53
CA ILE A 190 -3.58 22.57 3.70
C ILE A 190 -2.30 21.76 4.00
N GLN A 191 -2.22 20.49 3.60
CA GLN A 191 -1.01 19.65 3.73
C GLN A 191 0.06 19.95 2.68
N CYS A 192 -0.33 20.44 1.49
CA CYS A 192 0.61 20.71 0.40
C CYS A 192 1.20 22.13 0.45
N ARG A 193 1.03 22.87 1.55
CA ARG A 193 1.52 24.24 1.68
C ARG A 193 3.04 24.30 1.76
N CYS A 194 3.69 24.30 0.61
CA CYS A 194 5.09 24.68 0.46
C CYS A 194 5.25 26.21 0.53
N ASP A 195 4.19 26.98 0.30
CA ASP A 195 4.07 28.44 0.40
C ASP A 195 3.83 28.95 1.84
N GLN A 196 3.76 28.05 2.82
CA GLN A 196 4.00 28.35 4.25
C GLN A 196 5.44 28.01 4.66
N PHE A 197 6.28 27.48 3.75
CA PHE A 197 7.72 27.32 3.92
C PHE A 197 8.44 28.45 3.16
N ASN A 198 9.54 28.96 3.72
CA ASN A 198 10.46 29.88 3.02
C ASN A 198 11.16 29.17 1.85
N LEU A 199 10.48 28.93 0.73
CA LEU A 199 11.08 28.35 -0.47
C LEU A 199 12.04 29.32 -1.15
N PRO A 200 13.15 28.86 -1.76
CA PRO A 200 14.03 29.71 -2.56
C PRO A 200 13.31 30.21 -3.81
N GLU A 201 13.52 31.49 -4.12
CA GLU A 201 12.81 32.30 -5.12
C GLU A 201 12.74 31.70 -6.55
N ILE A 202 13.67 30.81 -6.88
CA ILE A 202 13.83 30.22 -8.22
C ILE A 202 13.05 28.90 -8.43
N PHE A 203 12.42 28.37 -7.38
CA PHE A 203 11.80 27.04 -7.41
C PHE A 203 10.79 26.87 -8.55
N TYR A 204 9.97 27.90 -8.82
CA TYR A 204 8.91 27.87 -9.84
C TYR A 204 9.39 28.17 -11.27
N ASN A 205 10.62 28.66 -11.43
CA ASN A 205 11.19 28.99 -12.75
C ASN A 205 11.80 27.78 -13.46
N VAL A 206 11.98 26.67 -12.76
CA VAL A 206 12.57 25.43 -13.30
C VAL A 206 11.60 24.24 -13.29
N THR A 207 10.37 24.44 -12.80
CA THR A 207 9.34 23.39 -12.77
C THR A 207 8.56 23.36 -14.10
N PHE A 208 8.53 22.19 -14.75
CA PHE A 208 7.79 21.96 -15.99
C PHE A 208 6.50 21.20 -15.69
N GLY A 209 5.36 21.70 -16.19
CA GLY A 209 4.06 21.04 -16.07
C GLY A 209 3.89 19.86 -17.02
N PHE A 210 2.79 19.12 -16.88
CA PHE A 210 2.47 17.90 -17.65
C PHE A 210 2.40 18.09 -19.19
N HIS A 211 2.39 19.33 -19.66
CA HIS A 211 2.48 19.69 -21.08
C HIS A 211 3.90 20.03 -21.56
N GLY A 212 4.93 19.78 -20.74
CA GLY A 212 6.34 20.04 -21.08
C GLY A 212 6.70 21.52 -21.14
N LYS A 213 5.85 22.40 -20.62
CA LYS A 213 6.07 23.85 -20.54
C LYS A 213 6.38 24.25 -19.10
N VAL A 214 7.29 25.20 -18.92
CA VAL A 214 7.53 25.85 -17.62
C VAL A 214 6.19 26.42 -17.17
N THR A 215 5.73 26.02 -15.99
CA THR A 215 4.50 26.56 -15.40
C THR A 215 4.83 27.89 -14.74
N PRO A 216 4.49 29.05 -15.35
CA PRO A 216 4.93 30.36 -14.84
C PRO A 216 4.20 30.76 -13.55
N GLU A 217 3.17 30.01 -13.14
CA GLU A 217 2.07 30.52 -12.33
C GLU A 217 1.89 29.82 -10.98
N TYR A 218 2.94 29.18 -10.47
CA TYR A 218 2.93 28.76 -9.06
C TYR A 218 3.73 29.71 -8.18
N LYS A 219 3.79 31.01 -8.49
CA LYS A 219 4.20 31.99 -7.46
C LYS A 219 3.03 32.19 -6.50
N ALA A 220 3.10 31.54 -5.35
CA ALA A 220 2.44 32.04 -4.15
C ALA A 220 3.04 33.40 -3.75
#